data_AF-A0A4R0ZRF0-F1
#
_entry.id   AF-A0A4R0ZRF0-F1
#
_cell.length_a   1.000
_cell.length_b   1.000
_cell.length_c   1.000
_cell.angle_alpha   90.00
_cell.angle_beta   90.00
_cell.angle_gamma   90.00
#
_symmetry.space_group_name_H-M   'P 1'
#
loop_
_entity.id
_entity.type
_entity.pdbx_description
1 polymer ?
#
loop_
_entity_poly.entity_id
_entity_poly.type
_entity_poly.pdbx_seq_one_letter_code
_entity_poly.pdbx_strand_id
1 'polypeptide(L)'
;MHKRPLHNVLTVLGMMAVFCLGWWVWYVLNGSEAAEQRAVRAAETYVDTTYPEMELVVTDVTYLSLYDAKYYVLFASPSHVEAELWVRVTRAGDVVDDNIGDVANVSRSLDRRDAFD
;
A
#
# COMPACT_ATOMS: atom_id res chain seq x y z
N MET A 1 -20.52 49.11 -5.79
CA MET A 1 -19.91 48.06 -4.94
C MET A 1 -19.88 46.66 -5.60
N HIS A 2 -19.74 46.55 -6.93
CA HIS A 2 -19.86 45.27 -7.67
C HIS A 2 -18.54 44.50 -7.89
N LYS A 3 -17.38 45.03 -7.47
CA LYS A 3 -16.05 44.44 -7.75
C LYS A 3 -15.57 43.41 -6.72
N ARG A 4 -16.14 43.40 -5.52
CA ARG A 4 -15.75 42.50 -4.42
C ARG A 4 -16.14 41.02 -4.61
N PRO A 5 -17.34 40.66 -5.14
CA PRO A 5 -17.70 39.25 -5.25
C PRO A 5 -16.87 38.52 -6.30
N LEU A 6 -16.54 39.17 -7.41
CA LEU A 6 -15.79 38.57 -8.52
C LEU A 6 -14.34 38.28 -8.13
N HIS A 7 -13.71 39.17 -7.34
CA HIS A 7 -12.39 38.94 -6.77
C HIS A 7 -12.37 37.74 -5.80
N ASN A 8 -13.38 37.63 -4.94
CA ASN A 8 -13.47 36.53 -3.98
C ASN A 8 -13.67 35.18 -4.67
N VAL A 9 -14.51 35.12 -5.70
CA VAL A 9 -14.71 33.90 -6.50
C VAL A 9 -13.41 33.47 -7.19
N LEU A 10 -12.67 34.43 -7.77
CA LEU A 10 -11.39 34.13 -8.41
C LEU A 10 -10.35 33.60 -7.41
N THR A 11 -10.35 34.17 -6.20
CA THR A 11 -9.42 33.77 -5.14
C THR A 11 -9.72 32.33 -4.67
N VAL A 12 -11.00 32.00 -4.48
CA VAL A 12 -11.43 30.65 -4.09
C VAL A 12 -11.09 29.63 -5.17
N LEU A 13 -11.36 29.94 -6.44
CA LEU A 13 -11.00 29.07 -7.57
C LEU A 13 -9.48 28.86 -7.66
N GLY A 14 -8.70 29.91 -7.44
CA GLY A 14 -7.24 29.84 -7.40
C GLY A 14 -6.74 28.92 -6.28
N MET A 15 -7.30 29.06 -5.06
CA MET A 15 -6.94 28.20 -3.92
C MET A 15 -7.34 26.75 -4.18
N MET A 16 -8.50 26.50 -4.77
CA MET A 16 -8.93 25.15 -5.16
C MET A 16 -8.00 24.53 -6.20
N ALA A 17 -7.59 25.31 -7.22
CA ALA A 17 -6.68 24.83 -8.25
C ALA A 17 -5.31 24.44 -7.66
N VAL A 18 -4.76 25.26 -6.75
CA VAL A 18 -3.50 24.95 -6.06
C VAL A 18 -3.64 23.71 -5.19
N PHE A 19 -4.76 23.56 -4.47
CA PHE A 19 -5.02 22.37 -3.67
C PHE A 19 -5.11 21.10 -4.53
N CYS A 20 -5.89 21.14 -5.61
CA CYS A 20 -6.02 20.01 -6.53
C CYS A 20 -4.68 19.65 -7.20
N LEU A 21 -3.89 20.64 -7.60
CA LEU A 21 -2.57 20.40 -8.19
C LEU A 21 -1.58 19.84 -7.16
N GLY A 22 -1.56 20.37 -5.94
CA GLY A 22 -0.72 19.85 -4.86
C GLY A 22 -1.09 18.42 -4.49
N TRP A 23 -2.39 18.14 -4.38
CA TRP A 23 -2.92 16.80 -4.15
C TRP A 23 -2.58 15.85 -5.29
N TRP A 24 -2.75 16.29 -6.54
CA TRP A 24 -2.45 15.47 -7.71
C TRP A 24 -0.96 15.18 -7.85
N VAL A 25 -0.09 16.18 -7.64
CA VAL A 25 1.37 15.99 -7.63
C VAL A 25 1.79 15.04 -6.51
N TRP A 26 1.20 15.17 -5.31
CA TRP A 26 1.42 14.21 -4.23
C TRP A 26 0.95 12.81 -4.61
N TYR A 27 -0.25 12.69 -5.18
CA TYR A 27 -0.83 11.43 -5.64
C TYR A 27 -0.07 10.82 -6.82
N VAL A 28 0.61 11.59 -7.67
CA VAL A 28 1.39 11.06 -8.80
C VAL A 28 2.79 10.67 -8.34
N LEU A 29 3.47 11.53 -7.56
CA LEU A 29 4.86 11.29 -7.14
C LEU A 29 4.97 10.25 -6.02
N ASN A 30 4.03 10.25 -5.07
CA ASN A 30 3.91 9.14 -4.13
C ASN A 30 2.95 8.07 -4.64
N GLY A 31 2.44 8.21 -5.86
CA GLY A 31 1.36 7.41 -6.42
C GLY A 31 1.55 5.94 -6.28
N SER A 32 0.40 5.27 -6.11
CA SER A 32 0.33 3.91 -5.62
C SER A 32 1.30 3.01 -6.38
N GLU A 33 1.42 3.14 -7.70
CA GLU A 33 2.30 2.31 -8.53
C GLU A 33 3.80 2.39 -8.17
N ALA A 34 4.38 3.58 -7.98
CA ALA A 34 5.81 3.71 -7.66
C ALA A 34 6.11 3.27 -6.21
N ALA A 35 5.15 3.44 -5.32
CA ALA A 35 5.25 2.93 -3.95
C ALA A 35 4.99 1.41 -3.88
N GLU A 36 4.10 0.90 -4.72
CA GLU A 36 3.77 -0.51 -4.88
C GLU A 36 4.97 -1.27 -5.44
N GLN A 37 5.59 -0.77 -6.51
CA GLN A 37 6.82 -1.38 -7.05
C GLN A 37 7.96 -1.39 -6.02
N ARG A 38 8.08 -0.34 -5.19
CA ARG A 38 9.05 -0.33 -4.09
C ARG A 38 8.71 -1.38 -3.04
N ALA A 39 7.43 -1.50 -2.68
CA ALA A 39 6.97 -2.50 -1.73
C ALA A 39 7.20 -3.93 -2.24
N VAL A 40 6.88 -4.20 -3.50
CA VAL A 40 7.12 -5.49 -4.17
C VAL A 40 8.61 -5.82 -4.15
N ARG A 41 9.47 -4.90 -4.59
CA ARG A 41 10.92 -5.15 -4.62
C ARG A 41 11.50 -5.39 -3.23
N ALA A 42 11.04 -4.64 -2.23
CA ALA A 42 11.46 -4.84 -0.84
C ALA A 42 11.00 -6.21 -0.31
N ALA A 43 9.76 -6.60 -0.62
CA ALA A 43 9.23 -7.90 -0.25
C ALA A 43 9.99 -9.04 -0.96
N GLU A 44 10.24 -8.96 -2.26
CA GLU A 44 11.04 -9.94 -3.01
C GLU A 44 12.43 -10.10 -2.39
N THR A 45 13.11 -8.97 -2.13
CA THR A 45 14.44 -8.99 -1.50
C THR A 45 14.41 -9.68 -0.14
N TYR A 46 13.36 -9.43 0.65
CA TYR A 46 13.19 -10.04 1.97
C TYR A 46 12.91 -11.54 1.88
N VAL A 47 12.05 -11.97 0.95
CA VAL A 47 11.70 -13.38 0.75
C VAL A 47 12.93 -14.15 0.24
N ASP A 48 13.66 -13.61 -0.73
CA ASP A 48 14.89 -14.23 -1.27
C ASP A 48 15.97 -14.39 -0.20
N THR A 49 16.01 -13.52 0.81
CA THR A 49 16.99 -13.59 1.91
C THR A 49 16.52 -14.43 3.09
N THR A 50 15.22 -14.46 3.37
CA THR A 50 14.66 -15.12 4.56
C THR A 50 14.21 -16.55 4.27
N TYR A 51 13.74 -16.84 3.06
CA TYR A 51 13.23 -18.15 2.63
C TYR A 51 13.89 -18.65 1.33
N PRO A 52 15.23 -18.71 1.26
CA PRO A 52 15.95 -19.05 0.03
C PRO A 52 15.67 -20.46 -0.50
N GLU A 53 15.19 -21.37 0.36
CA GLU A 53 14.79 -22.72 0.01
C GLU A 53 13.38 -22.84 -0.59
N MET A 54 12.56 -21.79 -0.51
CA MET A 54 11.19 -21.81 -1.03
C MET A 54 11.13 -21.06 -2.36
N GLU A 55 10.66 -21.74 -3.40
CA GLU A 55 10.36 -21.10 -4.69
C GLU A 55 9.04 -20.33 -4.55
N LEU A 56 9.13 -19.05 -4.20
CA LEU A 56 8.00 -18.15 -3.94
C LEU A 56 7.93 -17.07 -5.02
N VAL A 57 6.74 -16.85 -5.57
CA VAL A 57 6.50 -15.85 -6.62
C VAL A 57 5.37 -14.94 -6.19
N VAL A 58 5.52 -13.64 -6.44
CA VAL A 58 4.47 -12.65 -6.19
C VAL A 58 3.24 -12.97 -7.02
N THR A 59 2.09 -13.12 -6.37
CA THR A 59 0.80 -13.41 -7.04
C THR A 59 -0.16 -12.23 -6.97
N ASP A 60 -0.13 -11.46 -5.89
CA ASP A 60 -1.03 -10.32 -5.71
C ASP A 60 -0.41 -9.23 -4.83
N VAL A 61 -0.86 -8.00 -5.00
CA VAL A 61 -0.44 -6.84 -4.21
C VAL A 61 -1.66 -6.02 -3.83
N THR A 62 -1.92 -5.91 -2.54
CA THR A 62 -3.08 -5.17 -2.02
C THR A 62 -2.64 -3.98 -1.19
N TYR A 63 -3.24 -2.82 -1.47
CA TYR A 63 -3.10 -1.61 -0.64
C TYR A 63 -4.29 -1.50 0.31
N LEU A 64 -4.04 -1.60 1.63
CA LEU A 64 -5.13 -1.77 2.60
C LEU A 64 -5.89 -0.47 2.89
N SER A 65 -5.21 0.66 3.10
CA SER A 65 -5.88 1.90 3.51
C SER A 65 -5.00 3.15 3.43
N LEU A 66 -5.63 4.33 3.34
CA LEU A 66 -4.96 5.62 3.54
C LEU A 66 -4.55 5.85 5.01
N TYR A 67 -5.19 5.17 5.97
CA TYR A 67 -4.90 5.31 7.40
C TYR A 67 -3.80 4.36 7.89
N ASP A 68 -3.65 3.20 7.25
CA ASP A 68 -2.50 2.30 7.43
C ASP A 68 -1.81 2.10 6.08
N ALA A 69 -0.85 2.99 5.79
CA ALA A 69 -0.17 3.09 4.51
C ALA A 69 0.86 1.96 4.30
N LYS A 70 0.36 0.73 4.22
CA LYS A 70 1.12 -0.49 3.98
C LYS A 70 0.57 -1.27 2.79
N TYR A 71 1.48 -1.94 2.11
CA TYR A 71 1.21 -2.90 1.05
C TYR A 71 1.30 -4.31 1.61
N TYR A 72 0.37 -5.16 1.20
CA TYR A 72 0.42 -6.60 1.41
C TYR A 72 0.84 -7.23 0.09
N VAL A 73 2.02 -7.84 0.08
CA VAL A 73 2.53 -8.58 -1.07
C VAL A 73 2.32 -10.06 -0.79
N LEU A 74 1.52 -10.70 -1.63
CA LEU A 74 1.23 -12.12 -1.55
C LEU A 74 2.21 -12.88 -2.42
N PHE A 75 2.82 -13.91 -1.85
CA PHE A 75 3.64 -14.89 -2.52
C PHE A 75 2.98 -16.25 -2.45
N ALA A 76 3.06 -17.00 -3.55
CA ALA A 76 2.68 -18.41 -3.58
C ALA A 76 3.82 -19.23 -4.17
N SER A 77 3.91 -20.49 -3.76
CA SER A 77 4.86 -21.41 -4.37
C SER A 77 4.21 -22.20 -5.52
N PRO A 78 4.79 -22.19 -6.74
CA PRO A 78 4.33 -23.07 -7.82
C PRO A 78 4.41 -24.55 -7.44
N SER A 79 5.36 -24.86 -6.56
CA SER A 79 5.67 -26.21 -6.08
C SER A 79 4.79 -26.64 -4.90
N HIS A 80 4.17 -25.69 -4.18
CA HIS A 80 3.33 -25.95 -3.01
C HIS A 80 2.07 -25.06 -3.05
N VAL A 81 0.99 -25.59 -3.62
CA VAL A 81 -0.27 -24.86 -3.86
C VAL A 81 -0.94 -24.33 -2.59
N GLU A 82 -0.63 -24.90 -1.43
CA GLU A 82 -1.19 -24.46 -0.13
C GLU A 82 -0.25 -23.51 0.65
N ALA A 83 0.95 -23.24 0.13
CA ALA A 83 1.91 -22.35 0.78
C ALA A 83 1.74 -20.93 0.25
N GLU A 84 0.96 -20.13 0.98
CA GLU A 84 0.85 -18.69 0.78
C GLU A 84 1.59 -17.93 1.87
N LEU A 85 2.41 -16.97 1.44
CA LEU A 85 3.18 -16.07 2.30
C LEU A 85 2.74 -14.63 2.05
N TRP A 86 2.36 -13.95 3.11
CA TRP A 86 2.00 -12.54 3.07
C TRP A 86 3.14 -11.74 3.68
N VAL A 87 3.65 -10.75 2.95
CA VAL A 87 4.66 -9.81 3.46
C VAL A 87 4.07 -8.42 3.50
N ARG A 88 4.12 -7.79 4.67
CA ARG A 88 3.60 -6.43 4.88
C ARG A 88 4.73 -5.43 4.80
N VAL A 89 4.61 -4.47 3.89
CA VAL A 89 5.65 -3.50 3.59
C VAL A 89 5.13 -2.09 3.69
N THR A 90 5.88 -1.19 4.31
CA THR A 90 5.54 0.24 4.36
C THR A 90 5.67 0.88 2.98
N ARG A 91 5.02 2.04 2.78
CA ARG A 91 5.21 2.85 1.56
C ARG A 91 6.67 3.27 1.31
N ALA A 92 7.51 3.27 2.35
CA ALA A 92 8.94 3.59 2.25
C ALA A 92 9.77 2.40 1.74
N GLY A 93 9.23 1.18 1.77
CA GLY A 93 9.93 -0.05 1.39
C GLY A 93 10.49 -0.83 2.58
N ASP A 94 10.02 -0.57 3.80
CA ASP A 94 10.45 -1.32 4.98
C ASP A 94 9.49 -2.48 5.27
N VAL A 95 10.02 -3.69 5.47
CA VAL A 95 9.23 -4.85 5.86
C VAL A 95 8.84 -4.73 7.33
N VAL A 96 7.55 -4.91 7.62
CA VAL A 96 6.99 -4.80 8.97
C VAL A 96 6.83 -6.17 9.60
N ASP A 97 6.17 -7.08 8.90
CA ASP A 97 5.99 -8.46 9.30
C ASP A 97 5.67 -9.36 8.11
N ASP A 98 5.77 -10.66 8.35
CA ASP A 98 5.43 -11.73 7.43
C ASP A 98 4.54 -12.78 8.10
N ASN A 99 3.71 -13.46 7.30
CA ASN A 99 2.84 -14.52 7.80
C ASN A 99 2.67 -15.62 6.75
N ILE A 100 3.05 -16.85 7.12
CA ILE A 100 2.81 -18.07 6.35
C ILE A 100 1.49 -18.67 6.85
N GLY A 101 0.44 -18.65 6.03
CA GLY A 101 -0.86 -19.11 6.50
C GLY A 101 -1.95 -19.24 5.43
N ASP A 102 -2.77 -20.28 5.62
CA ASP A 102 -4.00 -20.59 4.89
C ASP A 102 -4.99 -19.40 4.94
N VAL A 103 -5.39 -18.92 3.76
CA VAL A 103 -6.07 -17.64 3.46
C VAL A 103 -7.29 -17.37 4.35
N ALA A 104 -7.95 -18.43 4.83
CA ALA A 104 -9.14 -18.34 5.65
C ALA A 104 -8.92 -17.79 7.08
N ASN A 105 -7.69 -17.88 7.62
CA ASN A 105 -7.41 -17.45 9.00
C ASN A 105 -6.91 -16.00 9.09
N VAL A 106 -6.38 -15.43 8.01
CA VAL A 106 -5.82 -14.07 8.01
C VAL A 106 -6.92 -13.02 8.17
N SER A 107 -8.03 -13.14 7.43
CA SER A 107 -9.20 -12.24 7.55
C SER A 107 -9.79 -12.23 8.97
N ARG A 108 -9.80 -13.38 9.65
CA ARG A 108 -10.23 -13.49 11.06
C ARG A 108 -9.20 -12.98 12.06
N SER A 109 -7.90 -13.08 11.75
CA SER A 109 -6.83 -12.60 12.62
C SER A 109 -6.67 -11.08 12.58
N LEU A 110 -6.93 -10.47 11.42
CA LEU A 110 -6.93 -9.02 11.22
C LEU A 110 -8.14 -8.38 11.92
N ASP A 111 -9.35 -8.92 11.73
CA ASP A 111 -10.57 -8.44 12.41
C ASP A 111 -10.49 -8.57 13.95
N ARG A 112 -9.68 -9.51 14.46
CA ARG A 112 -9.50 -9.73 15.90
C ARG A 112 -8.41 -8.87 16.53
N ARG A 113 -7.37 -8.47 15.80
CA ARG A 113 -6.32 -7.60 16.34
C ARG A 113 -6.76 -6.14 16.40
N ASP A 114 -7.56 -5.69 15.45
CA ASP A 114 -8.10 -4.32 15.42
C ASP A 114 -9.25 -4.09 16.42
N ALA A 115 -9.71 -5.14 17.12
CA ALA A 115 -10.77 -5.06 18.13
C ALA A 115 -10.25 -4.86 19.56
N PHE A 116 -8.93 -4.90 19.78
CA PHE A 116 -8.31 -4.84 21.12
C PHE A 116 -7.30 -3.70 21.33
N ASP A 117 -7.08 -2.84 20.32
CA ASP A 117 -6.35 -1.58 20.42
C ASP A 117 -7.29 -0.37 20.18
#